data_AF-A0A817K745-F1
#
_entry.id   AF-A0A817K745-F1
#
_cell.length_a   1.000
_cell.length_b   1.000
_cell.length_c   1.000
_cell.angle_alpha   90.00
_cell.angle_beta   90.00
_cell.angle_gamma   90.00
#
_symmetry.space_group_name_H-M   'P 1'
#
loop_
_entity.id
_entity.type
_entity.pdbx_description
1 polymer ?
#
loop_
_entity_poly.entity_id
_entity_poly.type
_entity_poly.pdbx_seq_one_letter_code
_entity_poly.pdbx_strand_id
1 'polypeptide(L)'
;MSTRQNYKPWLALQYYDANRKLIKVPHILEHEMKEPPSPIDEKILDRIQGSMIAVAIGDALGAHVETQHHELLVEHPVTDLQAGELKGLKKGQVL
;
A
#
# COMPACT_ATOMS: atom_id res chain seq x y z
N MET A 1 -33.39 -21.80 26.02
CA MET A 1 -33.17 -21.85 24.56
C MET A 1 -32.29 -20.68 24.18
N SER A 2 -30.98 -20.90 24.04
CA SER A 2 -30.02 -19.85 23.69
C SER A 2 -29.97 -19.72 22.17
N THR A 3 -30.50 -18.63 21.64
CA THR A 3 -30.37 -18.26 20.23
C THR A 3 -28.89 -18.12 19.91
N ARG A 4 -28.37 -19.01 19.05
CA ARG A 4 -27.07 -18.81 18.41
C ARG A 4 -27.18 -17.54 17.58
N GLN A 5 -26.76 -16.40 18.12
CA GLN A 5 -26.59 -15.18 17.34
C GLN A 5 -25.62 -15.50 16.20
N ASN A 6 -26.09 -15.30 14.98
CA ASN A 6 -25.29 -15.42 13.76
C ASN A 6 -24.12 -14.45 13.85
N TYR A 7 -22.98 -14.91 14.36
CA TYR A 7 -21.74 -14.15 14.41
C TYR A 7 -21.33 -13.85 12.96
N LYS A 8 -21.38 -12.57 12.58
CA LYS A 8 -21.04 -12.06 11.25
C LYS A 8 -19.70 -11.30 11.36
N PRO A 9 -18.55 -11.95 11.14
CA PRO A 9 -17.23 -11.38 11.39
C PRO A 9 -16.96 -10.11 10.55
N TRP A 10 -17.56 -10.01 9.38
CA TRP A 10 -17.41 -8.89 8.45
C TRP A 10 -18.02 -7.58 8.96
N LEU A 11 -18.97 -7.63 9.91
CA LEU A 11 -19.49 -6.42 10.56
C LEU A 11 -18.52 -5.87 11.62
N ALA A 12 -17.65 -6.72 12.19
CA ALA A 12 -16.76 -6.34 13.29
C ALA A 12 -15.76 -5.24 12.91
N LEU A 13 -15.32 -5.23 11.64
CA LEU A 13 -14.37 -4.25 11.10
C LEU A 13 -14.99 -2.87 10.87
N GLN A 14 -16.32 -2.76 10.91
CA GLN A 14 -17.04 -1.50 10.69
C GLN A 14 -17.61 -0.90 11.97
N TYR A 15 -17.51 -1.60 13.10
CA TYR A 15 -17.91 -1.07 14.41
C TYR A 15 -16.90 -0.11 14.99
N TYR A 16 -15.63 -0.25 14.65
CA TYR A 16 -14.55 0.43 15.33
C TYR A 16 -13.64 1.16 14.34
N ASP A 17 -13.23 2.39 14.69
CA ASP A 17 -12.21 3.12 13.93
C ASP A 17 -10.81 2.56 14.20
N ALA A 18 -9.80 3.11 13.52
CA ALA A 18 -8.39 2.73 13.70
C ALA A 18 -7.90 2.87 15.15
N ASN A 19 -8.60 3.65 15.98
CA ASN A 19 -8.31 3.88 17.40
C ASN A 19 -9.21 3.03 18.32
N ARG A 20 -9.93 2.04 17.78
CA ARG A 20 -10.88 1.17 18.48
C ARG A 20 -12.06 1.91 19.11
N LYS A 21 -12.38 3.11 18.64
CA LYS A 21 -13.57 3.84 19.09
C LYS A 21 -14.79 3.38 18.30
N LEU A 22 -15.90 3.18 19.00
CA LEU A 22 -17.16 2.75 18.38
C LEU A 22 -17.67 3.83 17.41
N ILE A 23 -17.74 3.50 16.12
CA ILE A 23 -18.29 4.37 15.07
C ILE A 23 -19.82 4.21 15.01
N LYS A 24 -20.32 2.96 15.01
CA LYS A 24 -21.75 2.63 14.97
C LYS A 24 -22.07 1.39 15.81
N VAL A 25 -23.29 1.36 16.36
CA VAL A 25 -23.78 0.26 17.19
C VAL A 25 -24.17 -0.95 16.32
N PRO A 26 -23.90 -2.20 16.75
CA PRO A 26 -24.16 -3.41 15.98
C PRO A 26 -25.50 -3.53 15.27
N HIS A 27 -26.59 -3.25 15.97
CA HIS A 27 -27.95 -3.35 15.41
C HIS A 27 -28.25 -2.32 14.30
N ILE A 28 -27.60 -1.15 14.35
CA ILE A 28 -27.77 -0.11 13.33
C ILE A 28 -27.06 -0.54 12.04
N LEU A 29 -25.83 -1.06 12.19
CA LEU A 29 -25.05 -1.52 11.05
C LEU A 29 -25.68 -2.74 10.37
N GLU A 30 -26.25 -3.67 11.14
CA GLU A 30 -26.99 -4.82 10.62
C GLU A 30 -28.24 -4.42 9.82
N HIS A 31 -28.89 -3.31 10.18
CA HIS A 31 -30.05 -2.78 9.47
C HIS A 31 -29.66 -2.02 8.19
N GLU A 32 -28.55 -1.28 8.23
CA GLU A 32 -28.03 -0.51 7.09
C GLU A 32 -27.34 -1.40 6.05
N MET A 33 -26.61 -2.44 6.47
CA MET A 33 -25.89 -3.36 5.60
C MET A 33 -26.72 -4.61 5.32
N LYS A 34 -27.65 -4.50 4.37
CA LYS A 34 -28.57 -5.58 3.98
C LYS A 34 -27.88 -6.75 3.27
N GLU A 35 -26.66 -6.57 2.78
CA GLU A 35 -25.93 -7.58 2.02
C GLU A 35 -24.47 -7.64 2.48
N PRO A 36 -23.82 -8.82 2.48
CA PRO A 36 -22.36 -8.85 2.59
C PRO A 36 -21.80 -8.01 1.43
N PRO A 37 -20.76 -7.19 1.66
CA PRO A 37 -20.09 -6.53 0.55
C PRO A 37 -19.67 -7.62 -0.44
N SER A 38 -19.97 -7.40 -1.73
CA SER A 38 -19.51 -8.31 -2.78
C SER A 38 -18.02 -8.53 -2.58
N PRO A 39 -17.54 -9.80 -2.59
CA PRO A 39 -16.12 -10.07 -2.49
C PRO A 39 -15.41 -9.20 -3.53
N ILE A 40 -14.37 -8.50 -3.08
CA ILE A 40 -13.56 -7.65 -3.96
C ILE A 40 -13.14 -8.51 -5.14
N ASP A 41 -13.38 -8.03 -6.37
CA ASP A 41 -12.93 -8.72 -7.57
C ASP A 41 -11.42 -8.95 -7.45
N GLU A 42 -11.01 -10.21 -7.37
CA GLU A 42 -9.62 -10.61 -7.15
C GLU A 42 -8.71 -10.02 -8.24
N LYS A 43 -9.22 -9.81 -9.47
CA LYS A 43 -8.48 -9.17 -10.55
C LYS A 43 -8.24 -7.68 -10.28
N ILE A 44 -9.19 -7.00 -9.64
CA ILE A 44 -9.02 -5.60 -9.26
C ILE A 44 -8.00 -5.50 -8.12
N LEU A 45 -8.10 -6.38 -7.12
CA LEU A 45 -7.15 -6.42 -6.01
C LEU A 45 -5.72 -6.67 -6.50
N ASP A 46 -5.54 -7.67 -7.36
CA ASP A 46 -4.24 -8.01 -7.96
C ASP A 46 -3.64 -6.84 -8.74
N ARG A 47 -4.46 -6.13 -9.54
CA ARG A 47 -4.02 -4.94 -10.27
C ARG A 47 -3.59 -3.80 -9.35
N ILE A 48 -4.31 -3.57 -8.25
CA ILE A 48 -3.95 -2.54 -7.27
C ILE A 48 -2.62 -2.91 -6.60
N GLN A 49 -2.48 -4.15 -6.15
CA GLN A 49 -1.25 -4.64 -5.53
C GLN A 49 -0.06 -4.57 -6.48
N GLY A 50 -0.22 -5.06 -7.71
CA GLY A 50 0.79 -4.99 -8.77
C GLY A 50 1.20 -3.55 -9.07
N SER A 51 0.24 -2.61 -9.10
CA SER A 51 0.52 -1.19 -9.36
C SER A 51 1.33 -0.55 -8.22
N MET A 52 0.99 -0.82 -6.95
CA MET A 52 1.75 -0.31 -5.80
C MET A 52 3.19 -0.86 -5.80
N ILE A 53 3.35 -2.15 -6.10
CA ILE A 53 4.66 -2.79 -6.17
C ILE A 53 5.49 -2.19 -7.33
N ALA A 54 4.89 -2.05 -8.51
CA ALA A 54 5.56 -1.50 -9.68
C ALA A 54 6.03 -0.06 -9.46
N VAL A 55 5.23 0.76 -8.77
CA VAL A 55 5.64 2.13 -8.39
C VAL A 55 6.86 2.09 -7.47
N ALA A 56 6.83 1.29 -6.41
CA ALA A 56 7.94 1.20 -5.46
C ALA A 56 9.23 0.68 -6.13
N ILE A 57 9.11 -0.29 -7.04
CA ILE A 57 10.25 -0.80 -7.82
C ILE A 57 10.77 0.28 -8.76
N GLY A 58 9.89 0.94 -9.50
CA GLY A 58 10.26 2.01 -10.44
C GLY A 58 10.99 3.16 -9.74
N ASP A 59 10.52 3.56 -8.56
CA ASP A 59 11.15 4.57 -7.72
C ASP A 59 12.53 4.13 -7.24
N ALA A 60 12.65 2.92 -6.66
CA ALA A 60 13.92 2.40 -6.18
C ALA A 60 14.98 2.26 -7.28
N LEU A 61 14.57 1.85 -8.49
CA LEU A 61 15.46 1.73 -9.65
C LEU A 61 15.82 3.09 -10.24
N GLY A 62 14.83 3.98 -10.39
CA GLY A 62 15.00 5.30 -11.01
C GLY A 62 15.80 6.26 -10.16
N ALA A 63 15.54 6.29 -8.84
CA ALA A 63 16.25 7.15 -7.89
C ALA A 63 17.76 6.93 -7.90
N HIS A 64 18.22 5.71 -8.18
CA HIS A 64 19.65 5.38 -8.25
C HIS A 64 20.39 6.14 -9.38
N VAL A 65 19.69 6.50 -10.45
CA VAL A 65 20.27 7.15 -11.63
C VAL A 65 19.68 8.53 -11.92
N GLU A 66 18.83 9.05 -11.03
CA GLU A 66 18.03 10.26 -11.24
C GLU A 66 18.88 11.50 -11.61
N THR A 67 20.09 11.60 -11.06
CA THR A 67 21.00 12.74 -11.29
C THR A 67 22.05 12.48 -12.36
N GLN A 68 21.98 11.35 -13.09
CA GLN A 68 22.96 10.99 -14.12
C GLN A 68 22.48 11.39 -15.52
N HIS A 69 23.39 11.92 -16.34
CA HIS A 69 23.08 12.22 -17.74
C HIS A 69 22.92 10.92 -18.54
N HIS A 70 21.96 10.92 -19.47
CA HIS A 70 21.66 9.75 -20.30
C HIS A 70 22.88 9.17 -21.01
N GLU A 71 23.74 10.02 -21.57
CA GLU A 71 24.96 9.62 -22.29
C GLU A 71 25.90 8.80 -21.40
N LEU A 72 26.07 9.19 -20.13
CA LEU A 72 26.90 8.50 -19.16
C LEU A 72 26.33 7.10 -18.81
N LEU A 73 25.00 6.97 -18.75
CA LEU A 73 24.33 5.69 -18.50
C LEU A 73 24.42 4.73 -19.69
N VAL A 74 24.50 5.25 -20.90
CA VAL A 74 24.69 4.45 -22.13
C VAL A 74 26.12 3.93 -22.23
N GLU A 75 27.11 4.77 -21.93
CA GLU A 75 28.53 4.40 -21.94
C GLU A 75 28.92 3.50 -20.75
N HIS A 76 28.27 3.70 -19.60
CA HIS A 76 28.54 2.99 -18.36
C HIS A 76 27.23 2.48 -17.74
N PRO A 77 26.64 1.39 -18.29
CA PRO A 77 25.38 0.87 -17.79
C PRO A 77 25.50 0.39 -16.35
N VAL A 78 24.50 0.74 -15.54
CA VAL A 78 24.38 0.26 -14.17
C VAL A 78 24.07 -1.23 -14.20
N THR A 79 24.98 -2.03 -13.66
CA THR A 79 24.88 -3.51 -13.64
C THR A 79 24.57 -4.05 -12.25
N ASP A 80 24.62 -3.20 -11.23
CA ASP A 80 24.34 -3.53 -9.84
C ASP A 80 23.66 -2.36 -9.13
N LEU A 81 22.76 -2.65 -8.19
CA LEU A 81 22.06 -1.64 -7.39
C LEU A 81 22.83 -1.38 -6.12
N GLN A 82 23.74 -0.41 -6.16
CA GLN A 82 24.40 0.07 -4.95
C GLN A 82 23.54 1.16 -4.30
N ALA A 83 23.16 0.96 -3.04
CA ALA A 83 22.47 2.00 -2.27
C ALA A 83 23.30 3.30 -2.32
N GLY A 84 22.65 4.40 -2.72
CA GLY A 84 23.31 5.59 -3.25
C GLY A 84 24.42 6.15 -2.37
N GLU A 85 25.60 6.32 -2.94
CA GLU A 85 26.43 7.47 -2.59
C GLU A 85 25.79 8.67 -3.29
N LEU A 86 25.43 9.71 -2.53
CA LEU A 86 25.14 11.03 -3.09
C LEU A 86 26.42 11.53 -3.78
N LYS A 87 26.64 11.11 -5.04
CA LYS A 87 27.81 11.48 -5.84
C LYS A 87 27.76 13.00 -6.04
N GLY A 88 28.50 13.73 -5.21
CA GLY A 88 28.62 15.18 -5.27
C GLY A 88 28.44 15.91 -3.93
N LEU A 89 27.88 15.29 -2.90
CA LEU A 89 27.77 15.91 -1.58
C LEU A 89 28.84 15.35 -0.63
N LYS A 90 29.69 16.23 -0.11
CA LYS A 90 30.60 15.84 0.98
C LYS A 90 29.75 15.49 2.20
N LYS A 91 30.14 14.44 2.92
CA LYS A 91 29.52 14.03 4.19
C LYS A 91 29.27 15.26 5.07
N GLY A 92 28.00 15.55 5.37
CA GLY A 92 27.58 16.71 6.17
C GLY A 92 26.99 17.88 5.39
N GLN A 93 26.95 17.85 4.05
CA GLN A 93 26.12 18.78 3.28
C GLN A 93 24.68 18.26 3.21
N VAL A 94 23.75 19.09 3.68
CA VAL A 94 22.30 18.94 3.50
C VAL A 94 21.85 20.07 2.59
N LEU A 95 20.91 19.80 1.68
CA LEU A 95 20.25 20.81 0.85
C LEU A 95 19.62 21.92 1.71
#